data_AF-A0A5D2QGU5-F1
#
_entry.id   AF-A0A5D2QGU5-F1
#
_cell.length_a   1.000
_cell.length_b   1.000
_cell.length_c   1.000
_cell.angle_alpha   90.00
_cell.angle_beta   90.00
_cell.angle_gamma   90.00
#
_symmetry.space_group_name_H-M   'P 1'
#
loop_
_entity.id
_entity.type
_entity.pdbx_description
1 polymer ?
#
loop_
_entity_poly.entity_id
_entity_poly.type
_entity_poly.pdbx_seq_one_letter_code
_entity_poly.pdbx_strand_id
1 'polypeptide(L)'
;MKVYTTDDKELIMEPSIKWAGNPNIIIAVTAYGLKATIQVLDLQVFGIPRITLKPLVGIFPCFANIFVSLMNKPHVDFGLKLLGVDLMAIPGLYRFVQELIKDQVANMYLWPQALEVQIMDPEQALKRPLGILDVTVVRAVKLQRKDLLGKSDPYVKLNLREEKVAFKKTTVKRSNLNPEWNEEFSFVIKDPATQVLELRVYDWDQVGTHEEMGLNVVPLKDLTPDEPKVLTLVLLKTLNPNDPQNDKPRGQLVIELVYKPFKEDEMLDDIDDSGMMEKAPEGTPAGGGLLVIIVHEAQDLEGKYHTNPHVRLLFKGEERKTKRIKKNRDPRWDEEFQFRLEERPANDRLHVEVYSTSSRIGLLHSKESLGHVSINLVDVVHNRRVNEKYQLVDSRNGRVQIELQWRT
;
A
#
# COMPACT_ATOMS: atom_id res chain seq x y z
N MET A 1 -29.83 2.40 -11.44
CA MET A 1 -28.54 3.13 -11.33
C MET A 1 -27.91 3.08 -12.70
N LYS A 2 -27.50 4.22 -13.27
CA LYS A 2 -26.72 4.25 -14.51
C LYS A 2 -25.27 4.56 -14.15
N VAL A 3 -24.33 3.88 -14.79
CA VAL A 3 -22.89 4.04 -14.56
C VAL A 3 -22.24 4.29 -15.92
N TYR A 4 -21.37 5.29 -15.98
CA TYR A 4 -20.64 5.66 -17.17
C TYR A 4 -19.16 5.81 -16.81
N THR A 5 -18.31 5.40 -17.74
CA THR A 5 -16.88 5.69 -17.70
C THR A 5 -16.60 6.64 -18.85
N THR A 6 -15.87 7.72 -18.59
CA THR A 6 -15.49 8.70 -19.62
C THR A 6 -14.09 8.42 -20.16
N ASP A 7 -13.75 9.01 -21.32
CA ASP A 7 -12.41 8.94 -21.90
C ASP A 7 -11.35 9.56 -20.97
N ASP A 8 -11.76 10.53 -20.14
CA ASP A 8 -10.94 11.17 -19.10
C ASP A 8 -10.74 10.30 -17.85
N LYS A 9 -11.12 9.01 -17.89
CA LYS A 9 -11.05 8.07 -16.76
C LYS A 9 -11.78 8.60 -15.52
N GLU A 10 -12.98 9.14 -15.69
CA GLU A 10 -13.87 9.48 -14.56
C GLU A 10 -14.93 8.39 -14.40
N LEU A 11 -15.30 8.06 -13.16
CA LEU A 11 -16.45 7.19 -12.90
C LEU A 11 -17.67 8.04 -12.56
N ILE A 12 -18.69 8.00 -13.41
CA ILE A 12 -19.94 8.75 -13.22
C ILE A 12 -21.06 7.77 -12.86
N MET A 13 -21.78 8.07 -11.79
CA MET A 13 -22.91 7.30 -11.30
C MET A 13 -24.15 8.20 -11.16
N GLU A 14 -25.28 7.74 -11.68
CA GLU A 14 -26.58 8.41 -11.57
C GLU A 14 -27.57 7.48 -10.84
N PRO A 15 -27.51 7.40 -9.50
CA PRO A 15 -28.53 6.72 -8.72
C PRO A 15 -29.83 7.51 -8.73
N SER A 16 -30.97 6.81 -8.70
CA SER A 16 -32.25 7.44 -8.38
C SER A 16 -32.41 7.39 -6.86
N ILE A 17 -32.41 8.55 -6.22
CA ILE A 17 -32.62 8.67 -4.78
C ILE A 17 -34.08 9.03 -4.56
N LYS A 18 -34.73 8.24 -3.71
CA LYS A 18 -36.06 8.51 -3.17
C LYS A 18 -35.96 8.36 -1.68
N TRP A 19 -36.17 9.45 -0.97
CA TRP A 19 -36.16 9.47 0.49
C TRP A 19 -37.51 10.00 0.96
N ALA A 20 -38.12 9.31 1.89
CA ALA A 20 -39.36 9.72 2.53
C ALA A 20 -39.23 9.43 4.02
N GLY A 21 -39.52 10.42 4.84
CA GLY A 21 -39.44 10.28 6.28
C GLY A 21 -40.21 11.40 6.97
N ASN A 22 -40.34 11.28 8.28
CA ASN A 22 -40.96 12.32 9.10
C ASN A 22 -39.89 12.97 9.99
N PRO A 23 -39.04 13.85 9.42
CA PRO A 23 -37.97 14.48 10.17
C PRO A 23 -38.54 15.56 11.09
N ASN A 24 -38.00 15.69 12.30
CA ASN A 24 -38.40 16.76 13.21
C ASN A 24 -37.58 18.04 12.94
N ILE A 25 -37.88 18.73 11.84
CA ILE A 25 -37.21 19.99 11.47
C ILE A 25 -38.07 21.15 11.95
N ILE A 26 -37.55 21.93 12.90
CA ILE A 26 -38.23 23.11 13.47
C ILE A 26 -37.39 24.35 13.16
N ILE A 27 -37.97 25.24 12.37
CA ILE A 27 -37.40 26.55 12.02
C ILE A 27 -38.06 27.58 12.93
N ALA A 28 -37.27 28.20 13.82
CA ALA A 28 -37.74 29.31 14.63
C ALA A 28 -37.32 30.64 13.99
N VAL A 29 -38.28 31.47 13.63
CA VAL A 29 -38.06 32.82 13.11
C VAL A 29 -38.47 33.82 14.18
N THR A 30 -37.54 34.68 14.59
CA THR A 30 -37.82 35.77 15.53
C THR A 30 -37.70 37.09 14.81
N ALA A 31 -38.79 37.84 14.71
CA ALA A 31 -38.83 39.15 14.09
C ALA A 31 -39.77 40.08 14.87
N TYR A 32 -39.37 41.34 15.07
CA TYR A 32 -40.18 42.36 15.76
C TYR A 32 -40.74 41.93 17.13
N GLY A 33 -39.99 41.12 17.89
CA GLY A 33 -40.41 40.60 19.19
C GLY A 33 -41.39 39.41 19.14
N LEU A 34 -41.82 38.98 17.96
CA LEU A 34 -42.64 37.79 17.76
C LEU A 34 -41.75 36.59 17.38
N LYS A 35 -42.03 35.44 18.00
CA LYS A 35 -41.39 34.17 17.69
C LYS A 35 -42.38 33.26 16.97
N ALA A 36 -42.13 33.02 15.69
CA ALA A 36 -42.87 32.06 14.89
C ALA A 36 -42.09 30.75 14.77
N THR A 37 -42.75 29.61 14.95
CA THR A 37 -42.15 28.29 14.74
C THR A 37 -42.81 27.60 13.55
N ILE A 38 -42.01 27.30 12.54
CA ILE A 38 -42.41 26.52 11.38
C ILE A 38 -41.83 25.12 11.55
N GLN A 39 -42.68 24.11 11.53
CA GLN A 39 -42.30 22.71 11.58
C GLN A 39 -42.53 22.08 10.21
N VAL A 40 -41.51 21.41 9.68
CA VAL A 40 -41.61 20.60 8.46
C VAL A 40 -41.88 19.17 8.88
N LEU A 41 -42.85 18.54 8.24
CA LEU A 41 -43.29 17.16 8.47
C LEU A 41 -43.27 16.38 7.15
N ASP A 42 -43.29 15.05 7.23
CA ASP A 42 -43.51 14.15 6.08
C ASP A 42 -42.71 14.53 4.83
N LEU A 43 -41.42 14.84 5.02
CA LEU A 43 -40.52 15.28 3.96
C LEU A 43 -40.22 14.12 3.01
N GLN A 44 -40.43 14.36 1.73
CA GLN A 44 -40.10 13.47 0.64
C GLN A 44 -39.21 14.19 -0.36
N VAL A 45 -38.10 13.56 -0.71
CA VAL A 45 -37.12 14.08 -1.66
C VAL A 45 -36.86 13.03 -2.72
N PHE A 46 -37.02 13.41 -3.98
CA PHE A 46 -36.72 12.58 -5.13
C PHE A 46 -35.76 13.33 -6.04
N GLY A 47 -34.65 12.69 -6.36
CA GLY A 47 -33.63 13.28 -7.19
C GLY A 47 -32.83 12.21 -7.92
N ILE A 48 -32.18 12.64 -9.00
CA ILE A 48 -31.20 11.83 -9.72
C ILE A 48 -29.89 12.62 -9.64
N PRO A 49 -29.14 12.51 -8.52
CA PRO A 49 -27.83 13.12 -8.46
C PRO A 49 -26.87 12.42 -9.42
N ARG A 50 -25.99 13.19 -10.03
CA ARG A 50 -24.81 12.73 -10.72
C ARG A 50 -23.63 12.79 -9.76
N ILE A 51 -23.13 11.62 -9.41
CA ILE A 51 -21.94 11.43 -8.57
C ILE A 51 -20.77 11.14 -9.50
N THR A 52 -19.72 11.94 -9.46
CA THR A 52 -18.52 11.76 -10.27
C THR A 52 -17.32 11.52 -9.36
N LEU A 53 -16.58 10.44 -9.60
CA LEU A 53 -15.33 10.14 -8.90
C LEU A 53 -14.17 10.54 -9.79
N LYS A 54 -13.38 11.53 -9.37
CA LYS A 54 -12.21 11.99 -10.14
C LYS A 54 -11.19 12.80 -9.32
N PRO A 55 -9.92 12.81 -9.74
CA PRO A 55 -9.31 11.84 -10.65
C PRO A 55 -9.39 10.42 -10.10
N LEU A 56 -9.51 9.42 -10.97
CA LEU A 56 -9.30 8.02 -10.58
C LEU A 56 -7.80 7.79 -10.36
N VAL A 57 -7.45 7.10 -9.28
CA VAL A 57 -6.06 6.86 -8.85
C VAL A 57 -5.83 5.38 -8.61
N GLY A 58 -4.59 4.94 -8.71
CA GLY A 58 -4.23 3.53 -8.59
C GLY A 58 -4.24 2.97 -7.16
N ILE A 59 -4.54 3.80 -6.14
CA ILE A 59 -4.45 3.45 -4.71
C ILE A 59 -5.84 3.59 -4.08
N PHE A 60 -6.23 2.64 -3.22
CA PHE A 60 -7.51 2.69 -2.50
C PHE A 60 -7.74 4.06 -1.82
N PRO A 61 -8.91 4.72 -2.00
CA PRO A 61 -10.17 4.18 -2.50
C PRO A 61 -10.35 4.20 -4.03
N CYS A 62 -9.28 4.41 -4.78
CA CYS A 62 -9.19 4.46 -6.24
C CYS A 62 -9.71 5.75 -6.89
N PHE A 63 -9.98 6.79 -6.09
CA PHE A 63 -10.34 8.12 -6.55
C PHE A 63 -9.94 9.18 -5.52
N ALA A 64 -9.67 10.41 -5.97
CA ALA A 64 -9.26 11.49 -5.08
C ALA A 64 -10.44 12.32 -4.56
N ASN A 65 -11.41 12.67 -5.41
CA ASN A 65 -12.56 13.49 -5.03
C ASN A 65 -13.89 12.86 -5.46
N ILE A 66 -14.95 13.20 -4.74
CA ILE A 66 -16.35 12.93 -5.08
C ILE A 66 -17.02 14.26 -5.42
N PHE A 67 -17.63 14.36 -6.59
CA PHE A 67 -18.44 15.49 -7.00
C PHE A 67 -19.90 15.07 -7.08
N VAL A 68 -20.79 15.76 -6.36
CA VAL A 68 -22.24 15.50 -6.41
C VAL A 68 -22.96 16.70 -7.01
N SER A 69 -23.64 16.49 -8.12
CA SER A 69 -24.49 17.50 -8.78
C SER A 69 -25.87 16.94 -9.06
N LEU A 70 -26.85 17.80 -9.29
CA LEU A 70 -28.21 17.46 -9.70
C LEU A 70 -28.35 17.75 -11.19
N MET A 71 -28.86 16.78 -11.94
CA MET A 71 -29.09 16.96 -13.38
C MET A 71 -30.38 17.72 -13.68
N ASN A 72 -31.32 17.72 -12.74
CA ASN A 72 -32.61 18.39 -12.84
C ASN A 72 -33.00 18.91 -11.46
N LYS A 73 -33.93 19.87 -11.40
CA LYS A 73 -34.51 20.32 -10.13
C LYS A 73 -35.10 19.12 -9.37
N PRO A 74 -34.78 18.94 -8.07
CA PRO A 74 -35.30 17.82 -7.30
C PRO A 74 -36.80 17.99 -7.07
N HIS A 75 -37.50 16.87 -6.95
CA HIS A 75 -38.85 16.89 -6.41
C HIS A 75 -38.76 16.87 -4.89
N VAL A 76 -39.40 17.85 -4.25
CA VAL A 76 -39.42 18.00 -2.81
C VAL A 76 -40.89 18.22 -2.42
N ASP A 77 -41.39 17.38 -1.54
CA ASP A 77 -42.73 17.44 -0.96
C ASP A 77 -42.63 17.34 0.56
N PHE A 78 -43.49 18.03 1.29
CA PHE A 78 -43.46 18.11 2.75
C PHE A 78 -44.75 18.72 3.30
N GLY A 79 -45.11 18.33 4.52
CA GLY A 79 -46.10 19.02 5.34
C GLY A 79 -45.50 20.22 6.05
N LEU A 80 -46.31 21.26 6.28
CA LEU A 80 -45.92 22.45 7.05
C LEU A 80 -46.91 22.70 8.19
N LYS A 81 -46.38 22.91 9.40
CA LYS A 81 -47.11 23.49 10.52
C LYS A 81 -46.49 24.83 10.92
N LEU A 82 -47.31 25.84 11.18
CA LEU A 82 -46.88 27.10 11.77
C LEU A 82 -47.61 27.27 13.10
N LEU A 83 -46.85 27.44 14.19
CA LEU A 83 -47.43 27.56 15.54
C LEU A 83 -48.38 26.40 15.89
N GLY A 84 -48.13 25.21 15.34
CA GLY A 84 -48.97 24.02 15.52
C GLY A 84 -50.18 23.91 14.58
N VAL A 85 -50.47 24.94 13.77
CA VAL A 85 -51.55 24.94 12.77
C VAL A 85 -51.05 24.38 11.46
N ASP A 86 -51.81 23.45 10.86
CA ASP A 86 -51.53 22.89 9.54
C ASP A 86 -51.72 23.95 8.44
N LEU A 87 -50.61 24.30 7.77
CA LEU A 87 -50.59 25.33 6.74
C LEU A 87 -50.89 24.78 5.33
N MET A 88 -51.07 23.47 5.18
CA MET A 88 -51.40 22.87 3.88
C MET A 88 -52.76 23.33 3.35
N ALA A 89 -53.62 23.88 4.21
CA ALA A 89 -54.93 24.44 3.86
C ALA A 89 -54.88 25.85 3.23
N ILE A 90 -53.73 26.55 3.26
CA ILE A 90 -53.61 27.90 2.70
C ILE A 90 -53.30 27.81 1.19
N PRO A 91 -54.22 28.24 0.31
CA PRO A 91 -53.98 28.20 -1.13
C PRO A 91 -52.76 29.03 -1.53
N GLY A 92 -51.84 28.44 -2.30
CA GLY A 92 -50.68 29.13 -2.87
C GLY A 92 -49.44 29.21 -1.97
N LEU A 93 -49.57 29.21 -0.64
CA LEU A 93 -48.42 29.30 0.28
C LEU A 93 -47.51 28.08 0.17
N TYR A 94 -48.07 26.87 0.15
CA TYR A 94 -47.33 25.63 -0.06
C TYR A 94 -46.52 25.67 -1.36
N ARG A 95 -47.16 26.07 -2.47
CA ARG A 95 -46.51 26.16 -3.78
C ARG A 95 -45.35 27.17 -3.77
N PHE A 96 -45.52 28.31 -3.11
CA PHE A 96 -44.47 29.32 -2.98
C PHE A 96 -43.24 28.77 -2.24
N VAL A 97 -43.43 28.16 -1.07
CA VAL A 97 -42.32 27.60 -0.28
C VAL A 97 -41.63 26.46 -1.03
N GLN A 98 -42.41 25.60 -1.69
CA GLN A 98 -41.88 24.52 -2.49
C GLN A 98 -41.00 25.02 -3.65
N GLU A 99 -41.44 26.04 -4.40
CA GLU A 99 -40.63 26.63 -5.48
C GLU A 99 -39.37 27.31 -4.93
N LEU A 100 -39.46 28.03 -3.81
CA LEU A 100 -38.30 28.65 -3.18
C LEU A 100 -37.23 27.62 -2.80
N ILE A 101 -37.61 26.52 -2.15
CA ILE A 101 -36.67 25.46 -1.77
C ILE A 101 -36.05 24.81 -3.01
N LYS A 102 -36.86 24.51 -4.03
CA LYS A 102 -36.37 23.94 -5.29
C LYS A 102 -35.36 24.86 -5.96
N ASP A 103 -35.62 26.16 -6.00
CA ASP A 103 -34.73 27.14 -6.62
C ASP A 103 -33.42 27.30 -5.85
N GLN A 104 -33.47 27.35 -4.51
CA GLN A 104 -32.25 27.43 -3.69
C GLN A 104 -31.38 26.17 -3.85
N VAL A 105 -31.97 24.99 -3.77
CA VAL A 105 -31.24 23.72 -3.95
C VAL A 105 -30.69 23.60 -5.38
N ALA A 106 -31.45 24.04 -6.39
CA ALA A 106 -30.98 24.07 -7.77
C ALA A 106 -29.79 25.02 -7.96
N ASN A 107 -29.82 26.22 -7.38
CA ASN A 107 -28.71 27.17 -7.54
C ASN A 107 -27.40 26.66 -6.92
N MET A 108 -27.47 25.83 -5.89
CA MET A 108 -26.28 25.30 -5.21
C MET A 108 -25.71 24.05 -5.87
N TYR A 109 -26.57 23.20 -6.43
CA TYR A 109 -26.16 21.83 -6.80
C TYR A 109 -26.57 21.42 -8.22
N LEU A 110 -27.33 22.24 -8.96
CA LEU A 110 -27.65 21.91 -10.35
C LEU A 110 -26.40 22.09 -11.21
N TRP A 111 -26.12 21.11 -12.07
CA TRP A 111 -24.94 21.13 -12.94
C TRP A 111 -24.87 22.46 -13.72
N PRO A 112 -23.71 23.15 -13.78
CA PRO A 112 -22.35 22.67 -13.47
C PRO A 112 -21.93 22.78 -12.00
N GLN A 113 -22.77 23.33 -11.11
CA GLN A 113 -22.42 23.41 -9.69
C GLN A 113 -22.44 22.03 -9.04
N ALA A 114 -21.44 21.74 -8.22
CA ALA A 114 -21.30 20.45 -7.55
C ALA A 114 -20.78 20.62 -6.13
N LEU A 115 -21.27 19.76 -5.24
CA LEU A 115 -20.66 19.54 -3.94
C LEU A 115 -19.39 18.71 -4.16
N GLU A 116 -18.24 19.31 -3.90
CA GLU A 116 -16.94 18.61 -3.92
C GLU A 116 -16.59 18.11 -2.52
N VAL A 117 -16.28 16.82 -2.42
CA VAL A 117 -15.76 16.18 -1.22
C VAL A 117 -14.41 15.58 -1.56
N GLN A 118 -13.34 16.18 -1.05
CA GLN A 118 -12.00 15.64 -1.16
C GLN A 118 -11.86 14.42 -0.24
N ILE A 119 -11.42 13.30 -0.81
CA ILE A 119 -11.20 12.04 -0.10
C ILE A 119 -9.70 11.78 0.07
N MET A 120 -8.91 12.14 -0.93
CA MET A 120 -7.46 11.99 -0.95
C MET A 120 -6.83 13.18 -1.68
N ASP A 121 -5.62 13.55 -1.28
CA ASP A 121 -4.80 14.50 -2.02
C ASP A 121 -4.35 13.88 -3.36
N PRO A 122 -4.81 14.40 -4.52
CA PRO A 122 -4.48 13.85 -5.83
C PRO A 122 -2.96 13.77 -6.06
N GLU A 123 -2.19 14.72 -5.54
CA GLU A 123 -0.73 14.77 -5.74
C GLU A 123 -0.01 13.62 -5.03
N GLN A 124 -0.52 13.17 -3.87
CA GLN A 124 0.05 12.03 -3.15
C GLN A 124 -0.30 10.69 -3.81
N ALA A 125 -1.48 10.61 -4.42
CA ALA A 125 -1.98 9.41 -5.09
C ALA A 125 -1.30 9.14 -6.45
N LEU A 126 -0.75 10.19 -7.05
CA LEU A 126 -0.08 10.21 -8.34
C LEU A 126 1.45 10.16 -8.26
N LYS A 127 2.04 9.94 -7.07
CA LYS A 127 3.50 9.86 -6.90
C LYS A 127 4.07 8.65 -7.65
N ARG A 128 4.33 8.87 -8.94
CA ARG A 128 5.07 8.00 -9.85
C ARG A 128 6.46 7.74 -9.25
N PRO A 129 7.06 6.57 -9.49
CA PRO A 129 8.43 6.35 -9.07
C PRO A 129 9.33 7.38 -9.78
N LEU A 130 10.15 8.08 -9.00
CA LEU A 130 11.06 9.14 -9.42
C LEU A 130 12.52 8.66 -9.50
N GLY A 131 12.81 7.43 -9.07
CA GLY A 131 14.13 6.84 -9.17
C GLY A 131 14.33 5.61 -8.30
N ILE A 132 15.56 5.12 -8.28
CA ILE A 132 16.01 3.98 -7.47
C ILE A 132 17.08 4.44 -6.49
N LEU A 133 16.97 4.03 -5.23
CA LEU A 133 18.02 4.16 -4.24
C LEU A 133 18.70 2.80 -4.06
N ASP A 134 19.96 2.71 -4.47
CA ASP A 134 20.83 1.59 -4.16
C ASP A 134 21.51 1.82 -2.81
N VAL A 135 21.45 0.82 -1.94
CA VAL A 135 21.96 0.85 -0.56
C VAL A 135 22.86 -0.34 -0.33
N THR A 136 24.14 -0.10 -0.08
CA THR A 136 25.08 -1.13 0.33
C THR A 136 25.32 -1.03 1.83
N VAL A 137 24.93 -2.08 2.57
CA VAL A 137 25.28 -2.22 3.98
C VAL A 137 26.66 -2.84 4.08
N VAL A 138 27.67 -2.02 4.36
CA VAL A 138 29.07 -2.43 4.35
C VAL A 138 29.41 -3.18 5.63
N ARG A 139 29.40 -2.49 6.77
CA ARG A 139 29.85 -3.05 8.06
C ARG A 139 29.33 -2.27 9.26
N ALA A 140 29.39 -2.86 10.44
CA ALA A 140 29.25 -2.13 11.70
C ALA A 140 30.52 -2.24 12.56
N VAL A 141 30.71 -1.29 13.46
CA VAL A 141 31.90 -1.18 14.30
C VAL A 141 31.49 -0.91 15.76
N LYS A 142 32.08 -1.67 16.69
CA LYS A 142 31.89 -1.52 18.14
C LYS A 142 30.42 -1.51 18.56
N LEU A 143 29.62 -2.45 18.04
CA LEU A 143 28.23 -2.61 18.44
C LEU A 143 28.12 -2.84 19.96
N GLN A 144 27.10 -2.26 20.59
CA GLN A 144 26.85 -2.49 22.02
C GLN A 144 26.39 -3.93 22.26
N ARG A 145 27.12 -4.65 23.12
CA ARG A 145 26.72 -5.97 23.58
C ARG A 145 25.43 -5.87 24.40
N LYS A 146 24.45 -6.73 24.10
CA LYS A 146 23.20 -6.82 24.85
C LYS A 146 23.24 -7.89 25.94
N ASP A 147 23.86 -9.03 25.66
CA ASP A 147 23.99 -10.10 26.63
C ASP A 147 25.24 -9.98 27.51
N LEU A 148 25.04 -9.99 28.83
CA LEU A 148 26.13 -10.06 29.83
C LEU A 148 26.95 -11.37 29.73
N LEU A 149 26.35 -12.44 29.20
CA LEU A 149 26.96 -13.79 29.09
C LEU A 149 26.97 -14.35 27.66
N GLY A 150 26.28 -13.71 26.71
CA GLY A 150 26.06 -14.19 25.33
C GLY A 150 26.87 -13.44 24.27
N LYS A 151 26.93 -13.99 23.05
CA LYS A 151 27.61 -13.39 21.90
C LYS A 151 26.54 -12.85 20.95
N SER A 152 26.57 -11.55 20.64
CA SER A 152 25.59 -10.92 19.74
C SER A 152 25.74 -11.39 18.29
N ASP A 153 24.63 -11.72 17.66
CA ASP A 153 24.45 -12.17 16.29
C ASP A 153 23.78 -11.05 15.45
N PRO A 154 24.48 -9.94 15.09
CA PRO A 154 23.81 -8.79 14.48
C PRO A 154 23.36 -8.97 13.03
N TYR A 155 22.29 -8.26 12.69
CA TYR A 155 21.84 -7.98 11.32
C TYR A 155 21.21 -6.58 11.23
N VAL A 156 21.10 -6.04 10.01
CA VAL A 156 20.49 -4.73 9.74
C VAL A 156 19.16 -4.91 9.04
N LYS A 157 18.13 -4.20 9.52
CA LYS A 157 16.81 -4.05 8.90
C LYS A 157 16.73 -2.68 8.24
N LEU A 158 16.27 -2.64 6.99
CA LEU A 158 16.16 -1.45 6.16
C LEU A 158 14.71 -1.24 5.70
N ASN A 159 14.22 -0.01 5.78
CA ASN A 159 12.88 0.38 5.34
C ASN A 159 12.85 1.86 4.96
N LEU A 160 11.98 2.24 4.01
CA LEU A 160 11.62 3.64 3.78
C LEU A 160 10.52 4.03 4.78
N ARG A 161 10.75 5.09 5.56
CA ARG A 161 9.78 5.61 6.52
C ARG A 161 8.52 6.08 5.77
N GLU A 162 7.36 5.91 6.38
CA GLU A 162 6.01 6.20 5.84
C GLU A 162 5.45 5.20 4.81
N GLU A 163 6.25 4.24 4.34
CA GLU A 163 5.74 3.14 3.54
C GLU A 163 5.42 1.89 4.40
N LYS A 164 4.21 1.32 4.26
CA LYS A 164 3.85 -0.02 4.79
C LYS A 164 4.53 -1.16 4.01
N VAL A 165 5.69 -0.91 3.40
CA VAL A 165 6.41 -1.84 2.55
C VAL A 165 7.15 -2.87 3.41
N ALA A 166 7.38 -4.05 2.84
CA ALA A 166 8.19 -5.09 3.47
C ALA A 166 9.62 -4.56 3.67
N PHE A 167 10.14 -4.71 4.89
CA PHE A 167 11.53 -4.35 5.17
C PHE A 167 12.48 -5.31 4.45
N LYS A 168 13.65 -4.80 4.05
CA LYS A 168 14.78 -5.64 3.62
C LYS A 168 15.69 -5.88 4.83
N LYS A 169 16.46 -6.97 4.86
CA LYS A 169 17.42 -7.23 5.94
C LYS A 169 18.68 -7.92 5.43
N THR A 170 19.80 -7.69 6.11
CA THR A 170 21.06 -8.40 5.84
C THR A 170 21.04 -9.82 6.39
N THR A 171 22.05 -10.62 6.02
CA THR A 171 22.38 -11.85 6.74
C THR A 171 22.74 -11.59 8.20
N VAL A 172 22.59 -12.62 9.03
CA VAL A 172 22.96 -12.60 10.45
C VAL A 172 24.41 -13.00 10.60
N LYS A 173 25.25 -12.13 11.18
CA LYS A 173 26.67 -12.42 11.44
C LYS A 173 26.82 -12.94 12.86
N ARG A 174 27.30 -14.17 13.02
CA ARG A 174 27.36 -14.80 14.35
C ARG A 174 28.42 -14.18 15.23
N SER A 175 28.06 -13.87 16.47
CA SER A 175 28.99 -13.60 17.55
C SER A 175 30.01 -12.51 17.25
N ASN A 176 29.58 -11.45 16.56
CA ASN A 176 30.47 -10.45 16.00
C ASN A 176 29.95 -9.04 16.24
N LEU A 177 30.67 -8.23 17.04
CA LEU A 177 30.35 -6.81 17.29
C LEU A 177 30.96 -5.85 16.27
N ASN A 178 31.72 -6.39 15.30
CA ASN A 178 32.27 -5.67 14.15
C ASN A 178 31.95 -6.44 12.84
N PRO A 179 30.66 -6.68 12.54
CA PRO A 179 30.24 -7.45 11.39
C PRO A 179 30.53 -6.73 10.07
N GLU A 180 30.91 -7.49 9.04
CA GLU A 180 30.98 -7.04 7.65
C GLU A 180 29.95 -7.82 6.83
N TRP A 181 29.03 -7.10 6.19
CA TRP A 181 27.96 -7.67 5.37
C TRP A 181 28.29 -7.55 3.90
N ASN A 182 28.62 -6.34 3.43
CA ASN A 182 28.80 -6.02 2.01
C ASN A 182 27.60 -6.49 1.17
N GLU A 183 26.39 -6.17 1.64
CA GLU A 183 25.13 -6.59 1.02
C GLU A 183 24.39 -5.39 0.41
N GLU A 184 23.91 -5.55 -0.81
CA GLU A 184 23.25 -4.49 -1.59
C GLU A 184 21.73 -4.67 -1.62
N PHE A 185 21.02 -3.54 -1.58
CA PHE A 185 19.56 -3.46 -1.60
C PHE A 185 19.10 -2.28 -2.44
N SER A 186 18.10 -2.49 -3.30
CA SER A 186 17.49 -1.39 -4.07
C SER A 186 16.09 -1.06 -3.56
N PHE A 187 15.74 0.23 -3.56
CA PHE A 187 14.43 0.75 -3.18
C PHE A 187 13.89 1.68 -4.26
N VAL A 188 12.60 1.57 -4.57
CA VAL A 188 11.91 2.51 -5.46
C VAL A 188 11.54 3.76 -4.69
N ILE A 189 11.97 4.92 -5.20
CA ILE A 189 11.76 6.23 -4.57
C ILE A 189 10.65 6.94 -5.31
N LYS A 190 9.66 7.44 -4.57
CA LYS A 190 8.49 8.16 -5.10
C LYS A 190 8.50 9.63 -4.74
N ASP A 191 9.20 9.98 -3.66
CA ASP A 191 9.34 11.34 -3.19
C ASP A 191 10.66 11.50 -2.43
N PRO A 192 11.76 11.80 -3.13
CA PRO A 192 13.06 11.97 -2.49
C PRO A 192 13.09 13.18 -1.52
N ALA A 193 12.19 14.15 -1.67
CA ALA A 193 12.16 15.34 -0.82
C ALA A 193 11.68 15.03 0.62
N THR A 194 10.80 14.03 0.76
CA THR A 194 10.17 13.67 2.05
C THR A 194 10.59 12.29 2.56
N GLN A 195 10.93 11.35 1.67
CA GLN A 195 11.27 9.99 2.07
C GLN A 195 12.59 9.92 2.86
N VAL A 196 12.62 9.00 3.81
CA VAL A 196 13.73 8.79 4.73
C VAL A 196 14.05 7.30 4.78
N LEU A 197 15.30 6.93 4.52
CA LEU A 197 15.80 5.57 4.74
C LEU A 197 16.04 5.36 6.24
N GLU A 198 15.37 4.40 6.84
CA GLU A 198 15.59 3.98 8.22
C GLU A 198 16.42 2.69 8.25
N LEU A 199 17.44 2.67 9.10
CA LEU A 199 18.31 1.53 9.34
C LEU A 199 18.28 1.17 10.82
N ARG A 200 17.94 -0.08 11.13
CA ARG A 200 17.90 -0.60 12.51
C ARG A 200 18.78 -1.84 12.62
N VAL A 201 19.70 -1.83 13.58
CA VAL A 201 20.56 -2.97 13.88
C VAL A 201 19.91 -3.77 15.01
N TYR A 202 19.76 -5.07 14.78
CA TYR A 202 19.17 -6.03 15.72
C TYR A 202 20.15 -7.13 16.05
N ASP A 203 20.08 -7.64 17.27
CA ASP A 203 20.67 -8.89 17.70
C ASP A 203 19.69 -10.03 17.41
N TRP A 204 20.09 -11.01 16.59
CA TRP A 204 19.22 -12.12 16.22
C TRP A 204 19.15 -13.16 17.34
N ASP A 205 17.92 -13.48 17.75
CA ASP A 205 17.64 -14.52 18.73
C ASP A 205 16.78 -15.62 18.12
N GLN A 206 17.23 -16.87 18.25
CA GLN A 206 16.48 -18.03 17.74
C GLN A 206 15.15 -18.25 18.47
N VAL A 207 15.05 -17.81 19.73
CA VAL A 207 13.89 -18.00 20.60
C VAL A 207 13.63 -16.69 21.33
N GLY A 208 12.51 -16.02 21.03
CA GLY A 208 12.14 -14.75 21.64
C GLY A 208 12.07 -13.60 20.63
N THR A 209 12.05 -12.37 21.13
CA THR A 209 12.06 -11.15 20.32
C THR A 209 13.49 -10.66 20.12
N HIS A 210 13.90 -10.44 18.87
CA HIS A 210 15.23 -9.90 18.55
C HIS A 210 15.43 -8.53 19.21
N GLU A 211 16.60 -8.30 19.81
CA GLU A 211 16.84 -7.07 20.55
C GLU A 211 17.43 -5.95 19.67
N GLU A 212 16.84 -4.76 19.73
CA GLU A 212 17.38 -3.60 18.99
C GLU A 212 18.67 -3.08 19.65
N MET A 213 19.76 -3.09 18.87
CA MET A 213 21.08 -2.61 19.27
C MET A 213 21.20 -1.09 19.09
N GLY A 214 20.60 -0.58 18.02
CA GLY A 214 20.46 0.85 17.75
C GLY A 214 19.96 1.13 16.34
N LEU A 215 19.70 2.39 16.04
CA LEU A 215 19.11 2.82 14.78
C LEU A 215 19.67 4.17 14.31
N ASN A 216 19.52 4.45 13.03
CA ASN A 216 19.71 5.78 12.47
C ASN A 216 18.86 5.93 11.19
N VAL A 217 18.76 7.15 10.67
CA VAL A 217 18.01 7.49 9.47
C VAL A 217 18.85 8.35 8.53
N VAL A 218 18.56 8.26 7.24
CA VAL A 218 19.15 9.09 6.19
C VAL A 218 18.01 9.71 5.38
N PRO A 219 17.79 11.03 5.45
CA PRO A 219 16.88 11.73 4.56
C PRO A 219 17.39 11.67 3.12
N LEU A 220 16.53 11.26 2.17
CA LEU A 220 16.95 11.11 0.77
C LEU A 220 17.26 12.45 0.11
N LYS A 221 16.62 13.53 0.54
CA LYS A 221 16.91 14.91 0.11
C LYS A 221 18.36 15.36 0.33
N ASP A 222 19.10 14.68 1.21
CA ASP A 222 20.50 14.98 1.51
C ASP A 222 21.47 14.22 0.56
N LEU A 223 20.94 13.41 -0.37
CA LEU A 223 21.72 12.69 -1.37
C LEU A 223 21.80 13.48 -2.66
N THR A 224 23.00 13.55 -3.25
CA THR A 224 23.18 14.07 -4.61
C THR A 224 22.85 12.95 -5.61
N PRO A 225 22.00 13.19 -6.61
CA PRO A 225 21.75 12.23 -7.68
C PRO A 225 23.01 11.72 -8.37
N ASP A 226 23.02 10.43 -8.70
CA ASP A 226 24.08 9.69 -9.42
C ASP A 226 25.47 9.69 -8.76
N GLU A 227 25.59 10.24 -7.55
CA GLU A 227 26.84 10.28 -6.80
C GLU A 227 26.84 9.25 -5.64
N PRO A 228 27.86 8.38 -5.55
CA PRO A 228 27.99 7.49 -4.41
C PRO A 228 28.34 8.28 -3.14
N LYS A 229 27.55 8.06 -2.09
CA LYS A 229 27.75 8.66 -0.77
C LYS A 229 28.01 7.58 0.26
N VAL A 230 29.22 7.59 0.83
CA VAL A 230 29.58 6.73 1.96
C VAL A 230 29.30 7.46 3.26
N LEU A 231 28.51 6.85 4.15
CA LEU A 231 28.13 7.40 5.44
C LEU A 231 28.56 6.47 6.58
N THR A 232 29.12 7.06 7.64
CA THR A 232 29.32 6.37 8.93
C THR A 232 28.31 6.92 9.94
N LEU A 233 27.26 6.15 10.18
CA LEU A 233 26.14 6.51 11.04
C LEU A 233 26.41 6.06 12.48
N VAL A 234 26.35 6.99 13.43
CA VAL A 234 26.40 6.66 14.87
C VAL A 234 25.05 6.07 15.28
N LEU A 235 25.02 4.88 15.85
CA LEU A 235 23.77 4.24 16.23
C LEU A 235 23.17 4.89 17.48
N LEU A 236 21.89 5.22 17.41
CA LEU A 236 21.13 5.87 18.49
C LEU A 236 20.15 4.89 19.14
N LYS A 237 19.68 5.21 20.34
CA LYS A 237 18.59 4.45 20.98
C LYS A 237 17.24 4.88 20.43
N THR A 238 17.06 6.18 20.21
CA THR A 238 15.84 6.77 19.67
C THR A 238 16.18 7.91 18.72
N LEU A 239 15.25 8.26 17.83
CA LEU A 239 15.40 9.42 16.94
C LEU A 239 15.14 10.76 17.65
N ASN A 240 14.81 10.76 18.95
CA ASN A 240 14.65 11.99 19.71
C ASN A 240 16.04 12.55 20.06
N PRO A 241 16.44 13.72 19.53
CA PRO A 241 17.77 14.28 19.79
C PRO A 241 18.05 14.57 21.27
N ASN A 242 17.01 14.79 22.07
CA ASN A 242 17.12 15.16 23.48
C ASN A 242 17.02 13.95 24.44
N ASP A 243 17.02 12.72 23.93
CA ASP A 243 16.96 11.52 24.76
C ASP A 243 18.33 11.23 25.39
N PRO A 244 18.48 11.27 26.74
CA PRO A 244 19.76 10.98 27.40
C PRO A 244 20.30 9.56 27.12
N GLN A 245 19.46 8.64 26.62
CA GLN A 245 19.93 7.31 26.24
C GLN A 245 20.79 7.32 24.96
N ASN A 246 20.78 8.41 24.19
CA ASN A 246 21.61 8.58 23.01
C ASN A 246 23.08 8.91 23.34
N ASP A 247 23.37 9.36 24.58
CA ASP A 247 24.75 9.59 25.05
C ASP A 247 25.53 8.27 25.25
N LYS A 248 24.82 7.14 25.33
CA LYS A 248 25.44 5.82 25.49
C LYS A 248 25.93 5.32 24.13
N PRO A 249 27.22 4.94 23.99
CA PRO A 249 27.75 4.45 22.72
C PRO A 249 27.10 3.12 22.32
N ARG A 250 26.58 3.05 21.09
CA ARG A 250 25.94 1.84 20.52
C ARG A 250 26.67 1.24 19.31
N GLY A 251 27.78 1.86 18.93
CA GLY A 251 28.54 1.51 17.74
C GLY A 251 28.18 2.40 16.55
N GLN A 252 28.75 2.04 15.40
CA GLN A 252 28.60 2.77 14.15
C GLN A 252 28.22 1.80 13.03
N LEU A 253 27.44 2.26 12.06
CA LEU A 253 27.09 1.53 10.85
C LEU A 253 27.64 2.28 9.64
N VAL A 254 28.39 1.59 8.79
CA VAL A 254 28.93 2.12 7.53
C VAL A 254 28.05 1.64 6.39
N ILE A 255 27.55 2.58 5.60
CA ILE A 255 26.74 2.32 4.41
C ILE A 255 27.23 3.13 3.23
N GLU A 256 26.94 2.64 2.03
CA GLU A 256 27.11 3.37 0.77
C GLU A 256 25.74 3.49 0.10
N LEU A 257 25.48 4.66 -0.48
CA LEU A 257 24.19 5.03 -1.06
C LEU A 257 24.40 5.64 -2.45
N VAL A 258 23.58 5.25 -3.41
CA VAL A 258 23.50 5.90 -4.73
C VAL A 258 22.03 6.11 -5.06
N TYR A 259 21.60 7.37 -5.24
CA TYR A 259 20.25 7.67 -5.72
C TYR A 259 20.29 7.95 -7.22
N LYS A 260 19.57 7.17 -8.01
CA LYS A 260 19.48 7.27 -9.48
C LYS A 260 18.10 7.76 -9.86
N PRO A 261 17.91 9.05 -10.19
CA PRO A 261 16.62 9.54 -10.65
C PRO A 261 16.28 8.95 -12.02
N PHE A 262 15.00 8.72 -12.29
CA PHE A 262 14.56 8.39 -13.63
C PHE A 262 14.58 9.63 -14.52
N LYS A 263 15.05 9.49 -15.76
CA LYS A 263 15.08 10.57 -16.75
C LYS A 263 13.69 10.75 -17.36
N GLU A 264 13.26 11.99 -17.59
CA GLU A 264 11.94 12.30 -18.16
C GLU A 264 11.67 11.58 -19.50
N ASP A 265 12.71 11.32 -20.30
CA ASP A 265 12.60 10.63 -21.59
C ASP A 265 12.36 9.12 -21.44
N GLU A 266 12.92 8.47 -20.41
CA GLU A 266 12.65 7.06 -20.08
C GLU A 266 11.26 6.88 -19.43
N MET A 267 10.64 7.98 -18.99
CA MET A 267 9.34 8.01 -18.32
C MET A 267 8.15 8.16 -19.28
N LEU A 268 8.40 8.40 -20.57
CA LEU A 268 7.39 8.59 -21.61
C LEU A 268 7.12 7.32 -22.44
N ASP A 269 8.02 6.34 -22.42
CA ASP A 269 7.97 5.15 -23.29
C ASP A 269 7.15 3.96 -22.72
N ASP A 270 6.71 4.02 -21.46
CA ASP A 270 5.93 2.95 -20.82
C ASP A 270 4.47 2.82 -21.31
N ILE A 271 4.10 3.53 -22.39
CA ILE A 271 2.81 3.37 -23.07
C ILE A 271 2.89 2.46 -24.31
N ASP A 272 4.06 2.13 -24.87
CA ASP A 272 4.06 1.35 -26.13
C ASP A 272 5.26 0.42 -26.45
N ASP A 273 6.03 -0.10 -25.49
CA ASP A 273 7.06 -1.10 -25.84
C ASP A 273 6.52 -2.55 -25.85
N SER A 274 5.85 -2.88 -26.95
CA SER A 274 5.44 -4.24 -27.33
C SER A 274 6.57 -4.99 -28.04
N GLY A 275 7.74 -5.09 -27.40
CA GLY A 275 8.95 -5.63 -28.04
C GLY A 275 9.32 -7.08 -27.74
N MET A 276 9.32 -7.53 -26.47
CA MET A 276 9.99 -8.80 -26.11
C MET A 276 9.34 -9.61 -24.96
N MET A 277 8.00 -9.59 -24.84
CA MET A 277 7.29 -10.47 -23.89
C MET A 277 6.11 -11.18 -24.55
N GLU A 278 5.88 -12.44 -24.17
CA GLU A 278 4.71 -13.20 -24.61
C GLU A 278 3.42 -12.46 -24.21
N LYS A 279 2.58 -12.15 -25.20
CA LYS A 279 1.26 -11.52 -24.98
C LYS A 279 0.36 -12.45 -24.16
N ALA A 280 -0.61 -11.87 -23.44
CA ALA A 280 -1.59 -12.67 -22.72
C ALA A 280 -2.36 -13.60 -23.68
N PRO A 281 -2.75 -14.83 -23.26
CA PRO A 281 -3.51 -15.76 -24.10
C PRO A 281 -4.83 -15.17 -24.62
N GLU A 282 -5.27 -15.63 -25.79
CA GLU A 282 -6.56 -15.23 -26.38
C GLU A 282 -7.72 -15.46 -25.40
N GLY A 283 -8.57 -14.44 -25.25
CA GLY A 283 -9.71 -14.43 -24.34
C GLY A 283 -9.48 -13.75 -22.99
N THR A 284 -8.31 -13.17 -22.72
CA THR A 284 -8.03 -12.39 -21.49
C THR A 284 -8.90 -11.11 -21.46
N PRO A 285 -9.56 -10.76 -20.33
CA PRO A 285 -10.44 -9.59 -20.26
C PRO A 285 -9.70 -8.27 -20.56
N ALA A 286 -10.36 -7.32 -21.22
CA ALA A 286 -9.76 -6.06 -21.67
C ALA A 286 -9.20 -5.14 -20.56
N GLY A 287 -9.54 -5.39 -19.28
CA GLY A 287 -8.98 -4.69 -18.12
C GLY A 287 -7.95 -5.49 -17.31
N GLY A 288 -7.76 -6.76 -17.67
CA GLY A 288 -7.03 -7.77 -16.90
C GLY A 288 -5.66 -8.11 -17.47
N GLY A 289 -5.16 -9.29 -17.12
CA GLY A 289 -3.87 -9.79 -17.59
C GLY A 289 -3.49 -11.12 -16.96
N LEU A 290 -2.31 -11.62 -17.32
CA LEU A 290 -1.73 -12.85 -16.82
C LEU A 290 -0.52 -12.52 -15.93
N LEU A 291 -0.63 -12.84 -14.65
CA LEU A 291 0.49 -12.83 -13.71
C LEU A 291 1.20 -14.18 -13.79
N VAL A 292 2.46 -14.18 -14.22
CA VAL A 292 3.32 -15.35 -14.24
C VAL A 292 4.31 -15.24 -13.09
N ILE A 293 4.43 -16.31 -12.31
CA ILE A 293 5.30 -16.40 -11.14
C ILE A 293 6.23 -17.59 -11.35
N ILE A 294 7.53 -17.34 -11.41
CA ILE A 294 8.56 -18.37 -11.54
C ILE A 294 9.32 -18.46 -10.23
N VAL A 295 9.32 -19.64 -9.62
CA VAL A 295 10.10 -19.94 -8.41
C VAL A 295 11.41 -20.60 -8.86
N HIS A 296 12.50 -19.85 -8.86
CA HIS A 296 13.80 -20.33 -9.34
C HIS A 296 14.48 -21.22 -8.29
N GLU A 297 14.99 -20.60 -7.22
CA GLU A 297 15.81 -21.27 -6.22
C GLU A 297 15.58 -20.69 -4.84
N ALA A 298 16.01 -21.42 -3.82
CA ALA A 298 16.24 -20.85 -2.50
C ALA A 298 17.67 -21.17 -2.06
N GLN A 299 18.20 -20.38 -1.13
CA GLN A 299 19.56 -20.49 -0.62
C GLN A 299 19.55 -20.45 0.90
N ASP A 300 20.51 -21.13 1.51
CA ASP A 300 20.76 -21.10 2.96
C ASP A 300 19.55 -21.46 3.83
N LEU A 301 18.67 -22.34 3.35
CA LEU A 301 17.50 -22.77 4.12
C LEU A 301 17.92 -23.61 5.34
N GLU A 302 17.37 -23.26 6.51
CA GLU A 302 17.68 -23.92 7.79
C GLU A 302 16.39 -24.34 8.50
N GLY A 303 16.06 -25.63 8.41
CA GLY A 303 15.02 -26.24 9.25
C GLY A 303 15.59 -26.71 10.58
N LYS A 304 14.78 -26.67 11.64
CA LYS A 304 15.17 -27.13 12.96
C LYS A 304 15.31 -28.65 13.02
N TYR A 305 14.49 -29.37 12.25
CA TYR A 305 14.46 -30.83 12.26
C TYR A 305 14.85 -31.44 10.91
N HIS A 306 14.47 -30.79 9.82
CA HIS A 306 14.72 -31.26 8.47
C HIS A 306 14.69 -30.14 7.43
N THR A 307 15.39 -30.32 6.31
CA THR A 307 15.37 -29.38 5.17
C THR A 307 14.98 -30.11 3.88
N ASN A 308 13.68 -30.35 3.72
CA ASN A 308 13.05 -30.90 2.53
C ASN A 308 12.10 -29.84 1.92
N PRO A 309 12.65 -28.79 1.29
CA PRO A 309 11.91 -27.58 0.99
C PRO A 309 10.93 -27.76 -0.18
N HIS A 310 9.83 -27.02 -0.09
CA HIS A 310 8.94 -26.63 -1.18
C HIS A 310 8.43 -25.22 -0.91
N VAL A 311 8.04 -24.52 -1.96
CA VAL A 311 7.46 -23.18 -1.87
C VAL A 311 5.96 -23.28 -2.02
N ARG A 312 5.23 -22.50 -1.23
CA ARG A 312 3.78 -22.34 -1.27
C ARG A 312 3.49 -20.87 -1.60
N LEU A 313 2.81 -20.65 -2.71
CA LEU A 313 2.35 -19.34 -3.18
C LEU A 313 0.90 -19.17 -2.78
N LEU A 314 0.57 -18.07 -2.11
CA LEU A 314 -0.81 -17.68 -1.78
C LEU A 314 -1.11 -16.32 -2.41
N PHE A 315 -2.15 -16.28 -3.24
CA PHE A 315 -2.56 -15.09 -3.97
C PHE A 315 -4.07 -15.08 -4.22
N LYS A 316 -4.78 -14.01 -3.82
CA LYS A 316 -6.26 -13.88 -3.91
C LYS A 316 -7.05 -15.11 -3.44
N GLY A 317 -6.58 -15.77 -2.38
CA GLY A 317 -7.22 -16.98 -1.83
C GLY A 317 -6.89 -18.28 -2.56
N GLU A 318 -6.17 -18.22 -3.68
CA GLU A 318 -5.63 -19.40 -4.36
C GLU A 318 -4.27 -19.81 -3.79
N GLU A 319 -4.05 -21.13 -3.75
CA GLU A 319 -2.78 -21.73 -3.36
C GLU A 319 -2.16 -22.48 -4.54
N ARG A 320 -0.85 -22.30 -4.72
CA ARG A 320 -0.01 -23.13 -5.59
C ARG A 320 1.25 -23.54 -4.85
N LYS A 321 1.88 -24.66 -5.23
CA LYS A 321 3.08 -25.17 -4.56
C LYS A 321 4.05 -25.81 -5.53
N THR A 322 5.34 -25.66 -5.26
CA THR A 322 6.40 -26.35 -6.01
C THR A 322 6.53 -27.80 -5.56
N LYS A 323 7.28 -28.59 -6.34
CA LYS A 323 7.72 -29.92 -5.95
C LYS A 323 8.63 -29.84 -4.73
N ARG A 324 8.50 -30.82 -3.85
CA ARG A 324 9.38 -30.97 -2.71
C ARG A 324 10.74 -31.52 -3.15
N ILE A 325 11.81 -30.83 -2.76
CA ILE A 325 13.18 -31.32 -2.89
C ILE A 325 13.60 -31.89 -1.54
N LYS A 326 14.28 -33.04 -1.53
CA LYS A 326 14.67 -33.73 -0.28
C LYS A 326 16.09 -33.33 0.13
N LYS A 327 16.29 -33.08 1.43
CA LYS A 327 17.59 -32.85 2.07
C LYS A 327 18.47 -31.82 1.34
N ASN A 328 17.91 -30.68 0.98
CA ASN A 328 18.61 -29.65 0.25
C ASN A 328 18.37 -28.28 0.89
N ARG A 329 19.45 -27.56 1.20
CA ARG A 329 19.41 -26.19 1.74
C ARG A 329 19.39 -25.12 0.65
N ASP A 330 19.80 -25.50 -0.56
CA ASP A 330 19.90 -24.64 -1.74
C ASP A 330 19.11 -25.25 -2.91
N PRO A 331 17.79 -25.48 -2.74
CA PRO A 331 16.95 -26.11 -3.76
C PRO A 331 16.79 -25.24 -5.02
N ARG A 332 16.70 -25.89 -6.18
CA ARG A 332 16.30 -25.28 -7.46
C ARG A 332 15.06 -25.97 -8.00
N TRP A 333 14.02 -25.18 -8.26
CA TRP A 333 12.74 -25.67 -8.77
C TRP A 333 12.55 -25.31 -10.23
N ASP A 334 12.82 -24.05 -10.59
CA ASP A 334 12.52 -23.48 -11.91
C ASP A 334 11.09 -23.80 -12.36
N GLU A 335 10.13 -23.66 -11.43
CA GLU A 335 8.72 -23.96 -11.65
C GLU A 335 7.90 -22.68 -11.88
N GLU A 336 7.10 -22.68 -12.94
CA GLU A 336 6.24 -21.57 -13.35
C GLU A 336 4.77 -21.80 -12.92
N PHE A 337 4.13 -20.73 -12.45
CA PHE A 337 2.73 -20.69 -12.07
C PHE A 337 2.06 -19.48 -12.72
N GLN A 338 0.84 -19.67 -13.23
CA GLN A 338 0.10 -18.62 -13.92
C GLN A 338 -1.21 -18.32 -13.20
N PHE A 339 -1.51 -17.02 -13.04
CA PHE A 339 -2.72 -16.50 -12.42
C PHE A 339 -3.38 -15.53 -13.39
N ARG A 340 -4.59 -15.86 -13.83
CA ARG A 340 -5.37 -15.01 -14.74
C ARG A 340 -6.21 -14.04 -13.92
N LEU A 341 -6.11 -12.75 -14.22
CA LEU A 341 -6.75 -11.69 -13.46
C LEU A 341 -7.66 -10.85 -14.35
N GLU A 342 -8.78 -10.42 -13.77
CA GLU A 342 -9.73 -9.52 -14.44
C GLU A 342 -9.28 -8.05 -14.41
N GLU A 343 -8.36 -7.72 -13.50
CA GLU A 343 -7.81 -6.38 -13.29
C GLU A 343 -6.30 -6.45 -12.97
N ARG A 344 -5.60 -5.32 -13.14
CA ARG A 344 -4.18 -5.19 -12.79
C ARG A 344 -3.97 -5.32 -11.27
N PRO A 345 -3.07 -6.21 -10.81
CA PRO A 345 -2.86 -6.46 -9.38
C PRO A 345 -1.99 -5.40 -8.69
N ALA A 346 -2.12 -4.11 -9.05
CA ALA A 346 -1.23 -3.05 -8.56
C ALA A 346 -1.30 -2.84 -7.03
N ASN A 347 -2.41 -3.23 -6.39
CA ASN A 347 -2.60 -3.13 -4.94
C ASN A 347 -2.52 -4.47 -4.21
N ASP A 348 -2.29 -5.56 -4.95
CA ASP A 348 -2.31 -6.90 -4.38
C ASP A 348 -0.92 -7.32 -3.88
N ARG A 349 -0.91 -8.32 -2.98
CA ARG A 349 0.30 -8.91 -2.45
C ARG A 349 0.34 -10.40 -2.74
N LEU A 350 1.50 -10.88 -3.17
CA LEU A 350 1.83 -12.29 -3.25
C LEU A 350 2.49 -12.73 -1.94
N HIS A 351 1.93 -13.73 -1.28
CA HIS A 351 2.56 -14.36 -0.13
C HIS A 351 3.32 -15.61 -0.57
N VAL A 352 4.60 -15.68 -0.23
CA VAL A 352 5.50 -16.79 -0.57
C VAL A 352 5.99 -17.41 0.74
N GLU A 353 5.62 -18.65 1.00
CA GLU A 353 6.02 -19.40 2.19
C GLU A 353 6.93 -20.56 1.78
N VAL A 354 8.07 -20.74 2.46
CA VAL A 354 8.96 -21.87 2.24
C VAL A 354 8.79 -22.85 3.40
N TYR A 355 8.42 -24.09 3.09
CA TYR A 355 8.20 -25.13 4.10
C TYR A 355 9.09 -26.33 3.87
N SER A 356 9.55 -26.92 4.98
CA SER A 356 10.13 -28.25 4.99
C SER A 356 9.08 -29.27 5.38
N THR A 357 8.94 -30.35 4.60
CA THR A 357 8.02 -31.47 4.94
C THR A 357 8.75 -32.79 5.01
N SER A 358 8.52 -33.53 6.11
CA SER A 358 9.10 -34.86 6.30
C SER A 358 8.52 -35.86 5.30
N SER A 359 9.36 -36.81 4.87
CA SER A 359 8.90 -37.99 4.13
C SER A 359 8.60 -39.19 5.02
N ARG A 360 8.82 -39.09 6.34
CA ARG A 360 8.59 -40.18 7.30
C ARG A 360 7.27 -39.96 8.05
N ILE A 361 6.36 -40.91 7.91
CA ILE A 361 5.07 -40.95 8.61
C ILE A 361 5.34 -41.14 10.11
N GLY A 362 4.72 -40.32 10.98
CA GLY A 362 4.74 -40.50 12.44
C GLY A 362 5.73 -39.65 13.26
N LEU A 363 6.41 -38.65 12.67
CA LEU A 363 7.22 -37.68 13.43
C LEU A 363 6.37 -36.53 13.99
N LEU A 364 6.67 -36.09 15.22
CA LEU A 364 6.06 -34.92 15.88
C LEU A 364 6.19 -33.60 15.08
N HIS A 365 7.18 -33.51 14.18
CA HIS A 365 7.46 -32.33 13.36
C HIS A 365 7.41 -32.71 11.87
N SER A 366 6.21 -32.99 11.37
CA SER A 366 5.99 -33.42 9.97
C SER A 366 6.08 -32.29 8.95
N LYS A 367 5.89 -31.04 9.40
CA LYS A 367 5.98 -29.81 8.62
C LYS A 367 6.55 -28.70 9.50
N GLU A 368 7.50 -27.93 8.98
CA GLU A 368 8.03 -26.73 9.65
C GLU A 368 8.26 -25.62 8.62
N SER A 369 8.04 -24.36 9.05
CA SER A 369 8.34 -23.19 8.23
C SER A 369 9.85 -22.97 8.17
N LEU A 370 10.37 -22.68 6.98
CA LEU A 370 11.75 -22.26 6.73
C LEU A 370 11.86 -20.74 6.52
N GLY A 371 10.71 -20.06 6.56
CA GLY A 371 10.56 -18.63 6.41
C GLY A 371 9.55 -18.24 5.32
N HIS A 372 9.24 -16.96 5.23
CA HIS A 372 8.25 -16.43 4.28
C HIS A 372 8.60 -15.02 3.80
N VAL A 373 7.98 -14.56 2.72
CA VAL A 373 8.04 -13.17 2.25
C VAL A 373 6.70 -12.75 1.64
N SER A 374 6.36 -11.46 1.74
CA SER A 374 5.15 -10.89 1.14
C SER A 374 5.52 -9.79 0.15
N ILE A 375 5.36 -10.09 -1.14
CA ILE A 375 5.81 -9.25 -2.26
C ILE A 375 4.66 -8.37 -2.75
N ASN A 376 4.89 -7.08 -2.95
CA ASN A 376 3.91 -6.16 -3.55
C ASN A 376 3.96 -6.32 -5.08
N LEU A 377 2.81 -6.45 -5.72
CA LEU A 377 2.74 -6.64 -7.18
C LEU A 377 2.73 -5.32 -7.97
N VAL A 378 2.72 -4.18 -7.29
CA VAL A 378 2.84 -2.86 -7.94
C VAL A 378 4.07 -2.80 -8.86
N ASP A 379 5.20 -3.33 -8.42
CA ASP A 379 6.47 -3.22 -9.16
C ASP A 379 6.43 -4.03 -10.47
N VAL A 380 5.85 -5.24 -10.46
CA VAL A 380 5.72 -6.05 -11.68
C VAL A 380 4.65 -5.50 -12.63
N VAL A 381 3.61 -4.84 -12.12
CA VAL A 381 2.60 -4.20 -12.96
C VAL A 381 3.19 -3.03 -13.75
N HIS A 382 4.11 -2.26 -13.16
CA HIS A 382 4.79 -1.16 -13.83
C HIS A 382 5.95 -1.67 -14.70
N ASN A 383 6.88 -2.44 -14.14
CA ASN A 383 8.11 -2.85 -14.82
C ASN A 383 7.92 -4.03 -15.79
N ARG A 384 6.69 -4.58 -15.88
CA ARG A 384 6.31 -5.82 -16.59
C ARG A 384 7.00 -7.09 -16.10
N ARG A 385 8.23 -7.02 -15.60
CA ARG A 385 9.02 -8.14 -15.10
C ARG A 385 9.85 -7.70 -13.89
N VAL A 386 9.88 -8.53 -12.86
CA VAL A 386 10.75 -8.36 -11.68
C VAL A 386 11.38 -9.70 -11.38
N ASN A 387 12.71 -9.77 -11.24
CA ASN A 387 13.41 -10.98 -10.80
C ASN A 387 14.32 -10.61 -9.63
N GLU A 388 13.93 -11.02 -8.42
CA GLU A 388 14.61 -10.64 -7.19
C GLU A 388 14.86 -11.82 -6.26
N LYS A 389 15.94 -11.72 -5.47
CA LYS A 389 16.24 -12.61 -4.34
C LYS A 389 15.72 -11.97 -3.05
N TYR A 390 14.69 -12.59 -2.49
CA TYR A 390 14.03 -12.14 -1.27
C TYR A 390 14.60 -12.85 -0.04
N GLN A 391 15.02 -12.08 0.96
CA GLN A 391 15.37 -12.64 2.26
C GLN A 391 14.09 -13.08 3.00
N LEU A 392 14.08 -14.31 3.48
CA LEU A 392 12.93 -14.85 4.19
C LEU A 392 12.84 -14.29 5.61
N VAL A 393 11.65 -13.82 5.97
CA VAL A 393 11.22 -13.53 7.34
C VAL A 393 11.17 -14.84 8.11
N ASP A 394 11.50 -14.80 9.41
CA ASP A 394 11.65 -15.96 10.29
C ASP A 394 12.71 -17.00 9.85
N SER A 395 13.56 -16.62 8.89
CA SER A 395 14.75 -17.37 8.51
C SER A 395 16.00 -16.62 8.95
N ARG A 396 17.05 -17.35 9.33
CA ARG A 396 18.35 -16.76 9.69
C ARG A 396 18.99 -16.11 8.46
N ASN A 397 19.34 -16.94 7.48
CA ASN A 397 19.99 -16.53 6.23
C ASN A 397 19.21 -16.97 4.99
N GLY A 398 18.08 -17.68 5.12
CA GLY A 398 17.34 -18.22 4.00
C GLY A 398 16.85 -17.15 3.02
N ARG A 399 17.09 -17.36 1.73
CA ARG A 399 16.63 -16.51 0.62
C ARG A 399 15.82 -17.32 -0.38
N VAL A 400 14.90 -16.68 -1.09
CA VAL A 400 14.17 -17.27 -2.22
C VAL A 400 14.21 -16.33 -3.42
N GLN A 401 14.55 -16.85 -4.60
CA GLN A 401 14.51 -16.10 -5.85
C GLN A 401 13.15 -16.29 -6.51
N ILE A 402 12.42 -15.18 -6.69
CA ILE A 402 11.11 -15.15 -7.33
C ILE A 402 11.19 -14.20 -8.52
N GLU A 403 10.79 -14.71 -9.67
CA GLU A 403 10.53 -13.89 -10.86
C GLU A 403 9.02 -13.74 -11.06
N LEU A 404 8.61 -12.51 -11.34
CA LEU A 404 7.24 -12.11 -11.61
C LEU A 404 7.19 -11.50 -13.01
N GLN A 405 6.17 -11.83 -13.80
CA GLN A 405 5.89 -11.19 -15.08
C GLN A 405 4.41 -10.82 -15.16
N TRP A 406 4.12 -9.63 -15.68
CA TRP A 406 2.77 -9.14 -15.94
C TRP A 406 2.55 -8.98 -17.44
N ARG A 407 1.74 -9.88 -18.01
CA ARG A 407 1.41 -9.92 -19.43
C ARG A 407 0.00 -9.37 -19.63
N THR A 408 -0.16 -8.41 -20.53
CA THR A 408 -1.47 -7.81 -20.89
C THR A 408 -1.86 -8.16 -22.30
#